data_AF-A0A3M8AN72-F1
#
_entry.id   AF-A0A3M8AN72-F1
#
_cell.length_a   1.000
_cell.length_b   1.000
_cell.length_c   1.000
_cell.angle_alpha   90.00
_cell.angle_beta   90.00
_cell.angle_gamma   90.00
#
_symmetry.space_group_name_H-M   'P 1'
#
loop_
_entity.id
_entity.type
_entity.pdbx_description
1 polymer ?
#
loop_
_entity_poly.entity_id
_entity_poly.type
_entity_poly.pdbx_seq_one_letter_code
_entity_poly.pdbx_strand_id
1 'polypeptide(L)'
;MELLNATPAQIWRLLIPQNFWMFSEEVPEDELIFHYRDHIYFVNKDGSVLALPKPACFETLDMETLLEYLAASDDTIDFDDEGQFDYGFVLKQMGYIVPVKKKREKAVYQIEIINTALPKAYGTRYEMKHVDFVFALYHALMRCHELNAKTDWEYEHVVKRIVKVDAKASGKVQVNL
;
A
#
# COMPACT_ATOMS: atom_id res chain seq x y z
N MET A 1 -7.46 3.45 -12.20
CA MET A 1 -7.41 2.11 -11.62
C MET A 1 -8.42 2.03 -10.49
N GLU A 2 -9.35 1.08 -10.58
CA GLU A 2 -10.18 0.69 -9.45
C GLU A 2 -9.33 -0.17 -8.50
N LEU A 3 -9.40 0.11 -7.21
CA LEU A 3 -8.57 -0.51 -6.16
C LEU A 3 -9.41 -1.15 -5.05
N LEU A 4 -10.71 -0.86 -4.99
CA LEU A 4 -11.60 -1.36 -3.93
C LEU A 4 -11.62 -2.89 -3.79
N ASN A 5 -11.49 -3.61 -4.92
CA ASN A 5 -11.52 -5.06 -4.96
C ASN A 5 -10.14 -5.67 -5.25
N ALA A 6 -9.07 -4.87 -5.18
CA ALA A 6 -7.72 -5.37 -5.35
C ALA A 6 -7.32 -6.18 -4.11
N THR A 7 -6.63 -7.31 -4.29
CA THR A 7 -6.10 -8.07 -3.17
C THR A 7 -4.99 -7.28 -2.47
N PRO A 8 -4.68 -7.59 -1.20
CA PRO A 8 -3.61 -6.89 -0.50
C PRO A 8 -2.27 -6.94 -1.23
N ALA A 9 -1.88 -8.11 -1.71
CA ALA A 9 -0.67 -8.27 -2.48
C ALA A 9 -0.66 -7.46 -3.79
N GLN A 10 -1.82 -7.26 -4.45
CA GLN A 10 -1.90 -6.39 -5.62
C GLN A 10 -1.60 -4.93 -5.29
N ILE A 11 -2.13 -4.41 -4.16
CA ILE A 11 -1.83 -3.05 -3.70
C ILE A 11 -0.33 -2.91 -3.38
N TRP A 12 0.24 -3.86 -2.66
CA TRP A 12 1.68 -3.86 -2.35
C TRP A 12 2.55 -3.92 -3.61
N ARG A 13 2.20 -4.76 -4.60
CA ARG A 13 2.93 -4.84 -5.88
C ARG A 13 2.89 -3.52 -6.69
N LEU A 14 1.87 -2.68 -6.52
CA LEU A 14 1.83 -1.35 -7.15
C LEU A 14 2.82 -0.37 -6.50
N LEU A 15 3.14 -0.58 -5.22
CA LEU A 15 4.07 0.26 -4.46
C LEU A 15 5.51 -0.24 -4.61
N ILE A 16 5.73 -1.52 -4.33
CA ILE A 16 7.05 -2.13 -4.18
C ILE A 16 7.61 -2.49 -5.55
N PRO A 17 8.77 -1.94 -5.96
CA PRO A 17 9.43 -2.33 -7.19
C PRO A 17 9.77 -3.83 -7.24
N GLN A 18 9.64 -4.44 -8.42
CA GLN A 18 9.86 -5.88 -8.64
C GLN A 18 11.24 -6.39 -8.21
N ASN A 19 12.28 -5.55 -8.26
CA ASN A 19 13.63 -5.93 -7.84
C ASN A 19 13.78 -6.13 -6.32
N PHE A 20 12.72 -5.89 -5.55
CA PHE A 20 12.65 -6.18 -4.12
C PHE A 20 11.82 -7.43 -3.83
N TRP A 21 11.08 -7.96 -4.81
CA TRP A 21 10.24 -9.13 -4.62
C TRP A 21 11.10 -10.38 -4.48
N MET A 22 10.69 -11.29 -3.60
CA MET A 22 11.37 -12.56 -3.37
C MET A 22 10.45 -13.70 -3.76
N PHE A 23 11.02 -14.79 -4.29
CA PHE A 23 10.31 -16.04 -4.58
C PHE A 23 9.03 -15.88 -5.42
N SER A 24 9.04 -14.99 -6.44
CA SER A 24 7.84 -14.62 -7.20
C SER A 24 7.17 -15.78 -7.97
N GLU A 25 7.91 -16.87 -8.20
CA GLU A 25 7.42 -18.08 -8.87
C GLU A 25 6.84 -19.12 -7.89
N GLU A 26 7.14 -18.98 -6.60
CA GLU A 26 6.73 -19.93 -5.54
C GLU A 26 5.58 -19.37 -4.69
N VAL A 27 5.57 -18.05 -4.46
CA VAL A 27 4.56 -17.35 -3.67
C VAL A 27 3.25 -17.20 -4.46
N PRO A 28 2.09 -17.53 -3.87
CA PRO A 28 0.78 -17.34 -4.50
C PRO A 28 0.54 -15.90 -5.01
N GLU A 29 -0.29 -15.74 -6.05
CA GLU A 29 -0.60 -14.42 -6.60
C GLU A 29 -1.28 -13.46 -5.61
N ASP A 30 -1.99 -13.97 -4.62
CA ASP A 30 -2.66 -13.19 -3.58
C ASP A 30 -1.79 -12.89 -2.35
N GLU A 31 -0.53 -13.34 -2.35
CA GLU A 31 0.49 -13.06 -1.33
C GLU A 31 1.70 -12.35 -1.94
N LEU A 32 2.57 -11.78 -1.10
CA LEU A 32 3.82 -11.17 -1.56
C LEU A 32 4.89 -11.24 -0.48
N ILE A 33 6.07 -11.73 -0.85
CA ILE A 33 7.29 -11.59 -0.03
C ILE A 33 8.21 -10.58 -0.71
N PHE A 34 8.69 -9.59 0.05
CA PHE A 34 9.65 -8.62 -0.47
C PHE A 34 10.62 -8.15 0.59
N HIS A 35 11.84 -7.80 0.19
CA HIS A 35 12.80 -7.20 1.10
C HIS A 35 12.84 -5.68 0.93
N TYR A 36 12.88 -4.95 2.04
CA TYR A 36 13.08 -3.50 2.00
C TYR A 36 13.89 -3.05 3.21
N ARG A 37 14.98 -2.30 2.94
CA ARG A 37 15.97 -1.91 3.96
C ARG A 37 16.42 -3.13 4.78
N ASP A 38 16.17 -3.10 6.08
CA ASP A 38 16.69 -4.05 7.06
C ASP A 38 15.70 -5.19 7.38
N HIS A 39 14.58 -5.29 6.65
CA HIS A 39 13.57 -6.32 6.88
C HIS A 39 13.15 -7.05 5.59
N ILE A 40 12.56 -8.23 5.78
CA ILE A 40 11.79 -8.99 4.81
C ILE A 40 10.34 -8.94 5.26
N TYR A 41 9.44 -8.56 4.36
CA TYR A 41 8.02 -8.39 4.61
C TYR A 41 7.25 -9.51 3.97
N PHE A 42 6.29 -10.07 4.71
CA PHE A 42 5.37 -11.10 4.26
C PHE A 42 3.97 -10.50 4.27
N VAL A 43 3.38 -10.37 3.09
CA VAL A 43 2.00 -9.92 2.91
C VAL A 43 1.15 -11.14 2.65
N ASN A 44 0.28 -11.46 3.59
CA ASN A 44 -0.60 -12.60 3.47
C ASN A 44 -1.89 -12.23 2.73
N LYS A 45 -2.62 -13.27 2.31
CA LYS A 45 -3.87 -13.14 1.56
C LYS A 45 -4.94 -12.31 2.26
N ASP A 46 -5.02 -12.40 3.58
CA ASP A 46 -6.01 -11.70 4.41
C ASP A 46 -5.65 -10.23 4.65
N GLY A 47 -4.44 -9.81 4.26
CA GLY A 47 -3.96 -8.45 4.42
C GLY A 47 -3.05 -8.26 5.64
N SER A 48 -2.87 -9.28 6.47
CA SER A 48 -1.88 -9.27 7.54
C SER A 48 -0.48 -9.12 6.95
N VAL A 49 0.37 -8.41 7.68
CA VAL A 49 1.76 -8.18 7.29
C VAL A 49 2.67 -8.55 8.44
N LEU A 50 3.73 -9.32 8.13
CA LEU A 50 4.81 -9.60 9.06
C LEU A 50 6.10 -8.95 8.57
N ALA A 51 6.96 -8.53 9.48
CA ALA A 51 8.32 -8.10 9.17
C ALA A 51 9.35 -8.90 9.97
N LEU A 52 10.20 -9.62 9.24
CA LEU A 52 11.35 -10.34 9.76
C LEU A 52 12.62 -9.51 9.57
N PRO A 53 13.46 -9.32 10.60
CA PRO A 53 14.78 -8.73 10.41
C PRO A 53 15.59 -9.49 9.37
N LYS A 54 16.19 -8.77 8.44
CA LYS A 54 16.88 -9.36 7.30
C LYS A 54 18.14 -10.11 7.77
N PRO A 55 18.23 -11.43 7.53
CA PRO A 55 19.44 -12.19 7.84
C PRO A 55 20.58 -11.80 6.89
N ALA A 56 21.84 -11.92 7.34
CA ALA A 56 23.02 -11.54 6.56
C ALA A 56 23.13 -12.27 5.20
N CYS A 57 22.60 -13.49 5.11
CA CYS A 57 22.62 -14.33 3.91
C CYS A 57 21.31 -14.29 3.10
N PHE A 58 20.45 -13.28 3.28
CA PHE A 58 19.12 -13.27 2.67
C PHE A 58 19.08 -13.44 1.14
N GLU A 59 20.13 -13.03 0.43
CA GLU A 59 20.21 -13.16 -1.05
C GLU A 59 20.37 -14.61 -1.52
N THR A 60 20.81 -15.51 -0.64
CA THR A 60 21.06 -16.93 -0.95
C THR A 60 20.08 -17.87 -0.25
N LEU A 61 19.11 -17.33 0.50
CA LEU A 61 18.10 -18.15 1.17
C LEU A 61 17.12 -18.71 0.14
N ASP A 62 16.75 -19.98 0.33
CA ASP A 62 15.55 -20.55 -0.28
C ASP A 62 14.31 -20.23 0.57
N MET A 63 13.12 -20.49 0.01
CA MET A 63 11.85 -20.16 0.64
C MET A 63 11.62 -20.98 1.93
N GLU A 64 11.98 -22.26 1.93
CA GLU A 64 11.82 -23.15 3.09
C GLU A 64 12.62 -22.62 4.29
N THR A 65 13.91 -22.33 4.08
CA THR A 65 14.78 -21.79 5.13
C THR A 65 14.27 -20.43 5.61
N LEU A 66 13.77 -19.57 4.72
CA LEU A 66 13.20 -18.28 5.13
C LEU A 66 11.98 -18.45 6.05
N LEU A 67 11.10 -19.42 5.77
CA LEU A 67 9.95 -19.71 6.61
C LEU A 67 10.36 -20.28 7.97
N GLU A 68 11.43 -21.07 8.03
CA GLU A 68 12.01 -21.51 9.30
C GLU A 68 12.52 -20.33 10.14
N TYR A 69 13.22 -19.37 9.52
CA TYR A 69 13.63 -18.13 10.19
C TYR A 69 12.44 -17.33 10.70
N LEU A 70 11.39 -17.20 9.90
CA LEU A 70 10.17 -16.50 10.30
C LEU A 70 9.53 -17.13 11.53
N ALA A 71 9.43 -18.46 11.55
CA ALA A 71 8.82 -19.21 12.66
C ALA A 71 9.68 -19.22 13.94
N ALA A 72 10.99 -19.09 13.83
CA ALA A 72 11.93 -19.17 14.96
C ALA A 72 12.34 -17.81 15.53
N SER A 73 12.04 -16.70 14.83
CA SER A 73 12.50 -15.36 15.21
C SER A 73 11.56 -14.70 16.23
N ASP A 74 12.10 -14.41 17.41
CA ASP A 74 11.44 -13.59 18.45
C ASP A 74 11.35 -12.10 18.05
N ASP A 75 12.14 -11.66 17.07
CA ASP A 75 12.18 -10.28 16.58
C ASP A 75 11.22 -10.03 15.41
N THR A 76 10.38 -11.01 15.06
CA THR A 76 9.37 -10.84 14.03
C THR A 76 8.29 -9.88 14.52
N ILE A 77 8.01 -8.86 13.71
CA ILE A 77 6.94 -7.91 13.98
C ILE A 77 5.69 -8.41 13.27
N ASP A 78 4.64 -8.71 14.02
CA ASP A 78 3.29 -8.87 13.51
C ASP A 78 2.55 -7.53 13.60
N PHE A 79 2.13 -6.99 12.45
CA PHE A 79 1.44 -5.70 12.41
C PHE A 79 -0.02 -5.78 12.86
N ASP A 80 -0.60 -6.98 12.97
CA ASP A 80 -1.97 -7.17 13.46
C ASP A 80 -2.08 -7.08 14.99
N ASP A 81 -1.01 -7.47 15.72
CA ASP A 81 -0.99 -7.49 17.19
C ASP A 81 -1.24 -6.10 17.82
N GLU A 82 -0.87 -5.03 17.12
CA GLU A 82 -0.98 -3.64 17.59
C GLU A 82 -2.31 -2.97 17.19
N GLY A 83 -3.21 -3.69 16.50
CA GLY A 83 -4.54 -3.18 16.11
C GLY A 83 -4.52 -2.01 15.11
N GLN A 84 -3.34 -1.65 14.56
CA GLN A 84 -3.15 -0.59 13.57
C GLN A 84 -2.46 -1.17 12.33
N PHE A 85 -3.15 -1.99 11.56
CA PHE A 85 -2.58 -2.77 10.45
C PHE A 85 -2.85 -2.19 9.05
N ASP A 86 -3.33 -0.94 8.95
CA ASP A 86 -3.56 -0.34 7.64
C ASP A 86 -2.24 -0.08 6.88
N TYR A 87 -2.30 -0.09 5.54
CA TYR A 87 -1.13 0.12 4.68
C TYR A 87 -0.29 1.35 5.07
N GLY A 88 -0.92 2.46 5.42
CA GLY A 88 -0.22 3.70 5.78
C GLY A 88 0.59 3.55 7.07
N PHE A 89 0.10 2.79 8.05
CA PHE A 89 0.87 2.46 9.25
C PHE A 89 2.10 1.62 8.90
N VAL A 90 1.93 0.52 8.16
CA VAL A 90 3.03 -0.36 7.77
C VAL A 90 4.07 0.39 6.93
N LEU A 91 3.63 1.22 5.97
CA LEU A 91 4.51 2.07 5.16
C LEU A 91 5.32 3.06 6.00
N LYS A 92 4.71 3.62 7.05
CA LYS A 92 5.37 4.55 7.97
C LYS A 92 6.42 3.83 8.82
N GLN A 93 6.10 2.66 9.37
CA GLN A 93 7.04 1.85 10.17
C GLN A 93 8.21 1.32 9.34
N MET A 94 7.93 0.83 8.13
CA MET A 94 8.96 0.48 7.14
C MET A 94 9.85 1.68 6.75
N GLY A 95 9.36 2.91 6.99
CA GLY A 95 9.96 4.15 6.54
C GLY A 95 10.05 4.23 5.02
N TYR A 96 9.05 3.70 4.32
CA TYR A 96 9.02 3.63 2.87
C TYR A 96 9.27 5.00 2.22
N ILE A 97 10.25 5.05 1.30
CA ILE A 97 10.51 6.24 0.49
C ILE A 97 9.95 6.01 -0.90
N VAL A 98 8.89 6.76 -1.21
CA VAL A 98 8.32 6.76 -2.56
C VAL A 98 9.26 7.51 -3.53
N PRO A 99 9.69 6.89 -4.64
CA PRO A 99 10.60 7.53 -5.57
C PRO A 99 9.91 8.66 -6.35
N VAL A 100 10.34 9.90 -6.15
CA VAL A 100 9.84 11.08 -6.90
C VAL A 100 10.58 11.35 -8.22
N LYS A 101 11.70 10.66 -8.44
CA LYS A 101 12.60 10.85 -9.58
C LYS A 101 12.36 9.78 -10.65
N LYS A 102 11.40 10.01 -11.54
CA LYS A 102 11.42 9.39 -12.88
C LYS A 102 11.14 10.45 -13.93
N LYS A 103 11.80 10.34 -15.09
CA LYS A 103 11.46 11.01 -16.36
C LYS A 103 10.08 10.58 -16.92
N ARG A 104 9.23 9.92 -16.10
CA ARG A 104 7.90 9.42 -16.51
C ARG A 104 6.90 10.56 -16.54
N GLU A 105 5.85 10.36 -17.33
CA GLU A 105 4.73 11.31 -17.47
C GLU A 105 4.13 11.65 -16.11
N LYS A 106 4.44 12.86 -15.64
CA LYS A 106 3.73 13.48 -14.54
C LYS A 106 2.34 13.86 -15.02
N ALA A 107 1.32 13.44 -14.30
CA ALA A 107 -0.07 13.68 -14.66
C ALA A 107 -0.85 14.30 -13.49
N VAL A 108 -2.11 14.62 -13.75
CA VAL A 108 -3.09 14.89 -12.69
C VAL A 108 -3.79 13.57 -12.38
N TYR A 109 -3.86 13.20 -11.11
CA TYR A 109 -4.58 12.03 -10.64
C TYR A 109 -5.70 12.46 -9.71
N GLN A 110 -6.93 12.04 -10.01
CA GLN A 110 -8.07 12.14 -9.11
C GLN A 110 -8.13 10.89 -8.24
N ILE A 111 -8.17 11.09 -6.93
CA ILE A 111 -8.22 10.05 -5.91
C ILE A 111 -9.59 10.07 -5.26
N GLU A 112 -10.20 8.90 -5.10
CA GLU A 112 -11.43 8.69 -4.36
C GLU A 112 -11.17 7.68 -3.23
N ILE A 113 -11.36 8.14 -2.00
CA ILE A 113 -11.32 7.33 -0.78
C ILE A 113 -12.74 7.22 -0.25
N ILE A 114 -13.13 6.03 0.20
CA ILE A 114 -14.45 5.79 0.79
C ILE A 114 -14.30 5.24 2.20
N ASN A 115 -15.30 5.51 3.04
CA ASN A 115 -15.53 4.80 4.30
C ASN A 115 -16.30 3.51 3.98
N THR A 116 -15.80 2.35 4.40
CA THR A 116 -16.40 1.05 4.05
C THR A 116 -17.76 0.83 4.70
N ALA A 117 -17.97 1.36 5.91
CA ALA A 117 -19.25 1.28 6.62
C ALA A 117 -20.32 2.20 6.00
N LEU A 118 -19.93 3.40 5.54
CA LEU A 118 -20.85 4.38 4.93
C LEU A 118 -20.30 4.99 3.63
N PRO A 119 -20.19 4.21 2.53
CA PRO A 119 -19.50 4.63 1.31
C PRO A 119 -20.08 5.87 0.61
N LYS A 120 -21.37 6.14 0.81
CA LYS A 120 -22.09 7.25 0.16
C LYS A 120 -22.08 8.56 0.96
N ALA A 121 -21.78 8.52 2.26
CA ALA A 121 -21.89 9.67 3.15
C ALA A 121 -20.55 10.34 3.48
N TYR A 122 -19.45 9.58 3.50
CA TYR A 122 -18.15 10.06 4.00
C TYR A 122 -16.98 9.78 3.04
N GLY A 123 -17.24 9.81 1.72
CA GLY A 123 -16.19 9.69 0.71
C GLY A 123 -15.38 10.97 0.56
N THR A 124 -14.05 10.86 0.49
CA THR A 124 -13.15 11.98 0.20
C THR A 124 -12.68 11.90 -1.25
N ARG A 125 -12.78 13.00 -2.00
CA ARG A 125 -12.25 13.12 -3.36
C ARG A 125 -11.32 14.32 -3.49
N TYR A 126 -10.16 14.13 -4.09
CA TYR A 126 -9.19 15.19 -4.33
C TYR A 126 -8.31 14.89 -5.53
N GLU A 127 -7.58 15.91 -6.00
CA GLU A 127 -6.64 15.79 -7.11
C GLU A 127 -5.20 16.02 -6.65
N MET A 128 -4.28 15.23 -7.19
CA MET A 128 -2.84 15.45 -7.08
C MET A 128 -2.28 15.80 -8.45
N LYS A 129 -1.56 16.92 -8.53
CA LYS A 129 -1.07 17.47 -9.80
C LYS A 129 0.42 17.20 -9.97
N HIS A 130 0.81 16.88 -11.20
CA HIS A 130 2.20 16.67 -11.60
C HIS A 130 2.93 15.57 -10.82
N VAL A 131 2.22 14.49 -10.51
CA VAL A 131 2.77 13.31 -9.82
C VAL A 131 2.69 12.08 -10.72
N ASP A 132 3.41 11.02 -10.35
CA ASP A 132 3.19 9.70 -10.93
C ASP A 132 2.17 8.90 -10.11
N PHE A 133 1.73 7.77 -10.67
CA PHE A 133 0.72 6.93 -10.05
C PHE A 133 1.16 6.36 -8.70
N VAL A 134 2.43 5.94 -8.56
CA VAL A 134 2.93 5.31 -7.33
C VAL A 134 2.95 6.35 -6.20
N PHE A 135 3.35 7.58 -6.51
CA PHE A 135 3.27 8.71 -5.60
C PHE A 135 1.83 9.02 -5.19
N ALA A 136 0.89 9.04 -6.15
CA ALA A 136 -0.53 9.24 -5.86
C ALA A 136 -1.09 8.11 -4.95
N LEU A 137 -0.73 6.85 -5.21
CA LEU A 137 -1.14 5.71 -4.41
C LEU A 137 -0.58 5.77 -2.99
N TYR A 138 0.73 6.02 -2.85
CA TYR A 138 1.37 6.20 -1.53
C TYR A 138 0.63 7.25 -0.70
N HIS A 139 0.40 8.44 -1.27
CA HIS A 139 -0.32 9.50 -0.55
C HIS A 139 -1.79 9.16 -0.27
N ALA A 140 -2.46 8.43 -1.16
CA ALA A 140 -3.83 7.97 -0.92
C ALA A 140 -3.90 7.03 0.29
N LEU A 141 -2.96 6.09 0.41
CA LEU A 141 -2.89 5.16 1.55
C LEU A 141 -2.52 5.87 2.85
N MET A 142 -1.56 6.80 2.81
CA MET A 142 -1.28 7.65 3.97
C MET A 142 -2.50 8.47 4.40
N ARG A 143 -3.31 8.94 3.44
CA ARG A 143 -4.55 9.65 3.75
C ARG A 143 -5.62 8.74 4.35
N CYS A 144 -5.71 7.48 3.94
CA CYS A 144 -6.56 6.49 4.59
C CYS A 144 -6.20 6.33 6.07
N HIS A 145 -4.91 6.14 6.37
CA HIS A 145 -4.40 6.07 7.74
C HIS A 145 -4.82 7.29 8.59
N GLU A 146 -4.60 8.51 8.06
CA GLU A 146 -5.01 9.74 8.74
C GLU A 146 -6.52 9.84 8.99
N LEU A 147 -7.34 9.31 8.07
CA LEU A 147 -8.80 9.32 8.20
C LEU A 147 -9.26 8.29 9.24
N ASN A 148 -8.68 7.09 9.25
CA ASN A 148 -8.94 6.05 10.25
C ASN A 148 -8.60 6.56 11.66
N ALA A 149 -7.43 7.17 11.82
CA ALA A 149 -7.00 7.74 13.10
C ALA A 149 -7.93 8.87 13.58
N LYS A 150 -8.53 9.65 12.67
CA LYS A 150 -9.50 10.71 13.02
C LYS A 150 -10.85 10.18 13.50
N THR A 151 -11.16 8.94 13.14
CA THR A 151 -12.39 8.27 13.56
C THR A 151 -12.14 7.28 14.70
N ASP A 152 -11.01 7.43 15.41
CA ASP A 152 -10.58 6.50 16.46
C ASP A 152 -10.64 5.04 16.01
N TRP A 153 -10.30 4.81 14.74
CA TRP A 153 -10.30 3.49 14.10
C TRP A 153 -11.66 2.79 14.03
N GLU A 154 -12.76 3.46 14.39
CA GLU A 154 -14.13 2.91 14.30
C GLU A 154 -14.56 2.65 12.85
N TYR A 155 -13.98 3.36 11.89
CA TYR A 155 -14.27 3.22 10.48
C TYR A 155 -13.01 2.99 9.66
N GLU A 156 -13.12 2.07 8.71
CA GLU A 156 -12.07 1.80 7.75
C GLU A 156 -12.27 2.65 6.48
N HIS A 157 -11.24 3.40 6.13
CA HIS A 157 -11.16 4.18 4.91
C HIS A 157 -10.24 3.49 3.91
N VAL A 158 -10.75 3.23 2.71
CA VAL A 158 -10.01 2.53 1.66
C VAL A 158 -9.98 3.36 0.38
N VAL A 159 -8.89 3.22 -0.37
CA VAL A 159 -8.77 3.84 -1.69
C VAL A 159 -9.68 3.08 -2.65
N LYS A 160 -10.76 3.72 -3.09
CA LYS A 160 -11.67 3.11 -4.06
C LYS A 160 -11.04 3.11 -5.45
N ARG A 161 -10.53 4.26 -5.90
CA ARG A 161 -9.90 4.40 -7.22
C ARG A 161 -8.98 5.59 -7.33
N ILE A 162 -8.03 5.48 -8.26
CA ILE A 162 -7.11 6.55 -8.67
C ILE A 162 -7.14 6.65 -10.20
N VAL A 163 -7.57 7.78 -10.75
CA VAL A 163 -7.79 7.96 -12.20
C VAL A 163 -6.91 9.09 -12.73
N LYS A 164 -6.20 8.85 -13.82
CA LYS A 164 -5.47 9.91 -14.55
C LYS A 164 -6.51 10.83 -15.21
N VAL A 165 -6.41 12.12 -14.94
CA VAL A 165 -7.28 13.14 -15.52
C VAL A 165 -6.51 13.87 -16.61
N ASP A 166 -7.06 13.91 -17.82
CA ASP A 166 -6.51 14.72 -18.89
C ASP A 166 -6.78 16.19 -18.64
N ALA A 167 -5.76 17.04 -18.80
CA ALA A 167 -5.84 18.48 -18.55
C ALA A 167 -6.93 19.23 -19.36
N LYS A 168 -7.51 18.59 -20.39
CA LYS A 168 -8.62 19.14 -21.18
C LYS A 168 -10.00 18.99 -20.53
N ALA A 169 -10.13 18.20 -19.45
CA ALA A 169 -11.41 17.96 -18.78
C ALA A 169 -11.67 18.85 -17.55
N SER A 170 -10.71 19.65 -17.09
CA SER A 170 -10.90 20.51 -15.89
C SER A 170 -11.67 21.81 -16.17
N GLY A 171 -12.42 21.87 -17.27
CA GLY A 171 -13.28 22.99 -17.62
C GLY A 171 -14.74 22.65 -17.30
N LYS A 172 -15.28 23.28 -16.24
CA LYS A 172 -16.68 23.24 -15.75
C LYS A 172 -16.99 22.15 -14.72
N VAL A 173 -16.68 22.45 -13.47
CA VAL A 173 -17.55 22.03 -12.36
C VAL A 173 -18.87 22.80 -12.52
N GLN A 174 -19.91 22.15 -13.00
CA GLN A 174 -21.27 22.64 -12.80
C GLN A 174 -21.65 22.35 -11.35
N VAL A 175 -21.64 23.40 -10.53
CA VAL A 175 -22.34 23.41 -9.25
C VAL A 175 -23.82 23.55 -9.59
N ASN A 176 -24.59 22.47 -9.52
CA ASN A 176 -26.03 22.60 -9.41
C ASN A 176 -26.34 22.76 -7.91
N LEU A 177 -26.70 24.00 -7.56
CA LEU A 177 -27.48 24.34 -6.37
C LEU A 177 -28.88 23.72 -6.48
#